data_AF-A0A5C4XRG6-F1
#
_entry.id   AF-A0A5C4XRG6-F1
#
_cell.length_a   1.000
_cell.length_b   1.000
_cell.length_c   1.000
_cell.angle_alpha   90.00
_cell.angle_beta   90.00
_cell.angle_gamma   90.00
#
_symmetry.space_group_name_H-M   'P 1'
#
loop_
_entity.id
_entity.type
_entity.pdbx_description
1 polymer ?
#
loop_
_entity_poly.entity_id
_entity_poly.type
_entity_poly.pdbx_seq_one_letter_code
_entity_poly.pdbx_strand_id
1 'polypeptide(L)'
;MKSTLRLSLKSGEKIFVNGAVLRVDRKVSIEFLNDVTFLLENHVLQPEQTTTPLRQLYFIAQMMLINPEGKEHSMALFRKSIIMLVACFQNEEVRSELKRIDSMVSSGRPFDALKAIRTLYPVEEAILNKNEITPAAVMELRKEIALW
;
A
#
# COMPACT_ATOMS: atom_id res chain seq x y z
N MET A 1 21.04 -19.57 -16.36
CA MET A 1 20.32 -19.86 -15.09
C MET A 1 19.46 -18.66 -14.77
N LYS A 2 18.12 -18.81 -14.64
CA LYS A 2 17.26 -17.72 -14.17
C LYS A 2 17.74 -17.34 -12.76
N SER A 3 17.98 -16.06 -12.49
CA SER A 3 18.31 -15.60 -11.14
C SER A 3 17.12 -15.90 -10.25
N THR A 4 17.32 -16.80 -9.29
CA THR A 4 16.35 -17.13 -8.26
C THR A 4 16.36 -16.04 -7.19
N LEU A 5 15.18 -15.61 -6.75
CA LEU A 5 15.06 -14.58 -5.72
C LEU A 5 15.38 -15.21 -4.36
N ARG A 6 16.47 -14.77 -3.75
CA ARG A 6 16.90 -15.19 -2.40
C ARG A 6 16.70 -14.06 -1.39
N LEU A 7 16.05 -14.37 -0.29
CA LEU A 7 15.80 -13.46 0.82
C LEU A 7 16.38 -14.03 2.11
N SER A 8 16.83 -13.15 3.02
CA SER A 8 17.23 -13.55 4.37
C SER A 8 16.24 -12.96 5.37
N LEU A 9 15.72 -13.81 6.25
CA LEU A 9 14.80 -13.43 7.33
C LEU A 9 15.49 -13.59 8.68
N LYS A 10 15.24 -12.66 9.60
CA LYS A 10 15.71 -12.71 11.00
C LYS A 10 14.76 -13.56 11.85
N SER A 11 15.24 -14.02 13.01
CA SER A 11 14.39 -14.71 13.99
C SER A 11 13.15 -13.88 14.33
N GLY A 12 11.97 -14.49 14.26
CA GLY A 12 10.68 -13.85 14.52
C GLY A 12 10.09 -13.09 13.35
N GLU A 13 10.85 -12.83 12.28
CA GLU A 13 10.40 -12.02 11.14
C GLU A 13 9.35 -12.76 10.29
N LYS A 14 8.36 -12.00 9.82
CA LYS A 14 7.31 -12.52 8.94
C LYS A 14 7.51 -12.15 7.49
N ILE A 15 7.06 -13.04 6.60
CA ILE A 15 6.90 -12.79 5.17
C ILE A 15 5.52 -13.23 4.72
N PHE A 16 4.89 -12.39 3.90
CA PHE A 16 3.60 -12.64 3.28
C PHE A 16 3.87 -13.08 1.86
N VAL A 17 3.36 -14.25 1.43
CA VAL A 17 3.61 -14.83 0.11
C VAL A 17 2.30 -15.37 -0.45
N ASN A 18 1.79 -14.80 -1.53
CA ASN A 18 0.54 -15.21 -2.18
C ASN A 18 -0.64 -15.42 -1.19
N GLY A 19 -0.70 -14.61 -0.12
CA GLY A 19 -1.70 -14.70 0.94
C GLY A 19 -1.35 -15.59 2.14
N ALA A 20 -0.34 -16.45 2.04
CA ALA A 20 0.19 -17.17 3.19
C ALA A 20 1.11 -16.26 4.03
N VAL A 21 1.07 -16.42 5.35
CA VAL A 21 1.99 -15.75 6.27
C VAL A 21 2.94 -16.78 6.86
N LEU A 22 4.24 -16.59 6.63
CA LEU A 22 5.28 -17.43 7.19
C LEU A 22 6.03 -16.63 8.27
N ARG A 23 6.32 -17.27 9.40
CA ARG A 23 7.20 -16.73 10.45
C ARG A 23 8.34 -17.71 10.67
N VAL A 24 9.55 -17.19 10.79
CA VAL A 24 10.73 -18.00 11.06
C VAL A 24 11.12 -17.92 12.54
N ASP A 25 11.57 -19.02 13.12
CA ASP A 25 12.01 -19.10 14.52
C ASP A 25 13.47 -18.66 14.72
N ARG A 26 14.28 -18.74 13.65
CA ARG A 26 15.69 -18.34 13.61
C ARG A 26 16.04 -17.67 12.29
N LYS A 27 17.28 -17.16 12.20
CA LYS A 27 17.78 -16.59 10.94
C LYS A 27 17.85 -17.67 9.86
N VAL A 28 17.21 -17.44 8.72
CA VAL A 28 17.20 -18.36 7.57
C VAL A 28 17.36 -17.61 6.26
N SER A 29 17.79 -18.33 5.22
CA SER A 29 17.70 -17.84 3.84
C SER A 29 16.68 -18.68 3.08
N ILE A 30 15.74 -18.02 2.42
CA ILE A 30 14.69 -18.64 1.61
C ILE A 30 14.93 -18.26 0.16
N GLU A 31 14.71 -19.21 -0.74
CA GLU A 31 14.85 -19.02 -2.17
C GLU A 31 13.53 -19.38 -2.85
N PHE A 32 13.01 -18.45 -3.67
CA PHE A 32 11.86 -18.70 -4.50
C PHE A 32 12.31 -19.25 -5.84
N LEU A 33 11.81 -20.45 -6.17
CA LEU A 33 12.11 -21.14 -7.43
C LEU A 33 11.17 -20.74 -8.57
N ASN A 34 10.10 -20.01 -8.25
CA ASN A 34 9.09 -19.51 -9.19
C ASN A 34 8.85 -18.02 -8.94
N ASP A 35 8.13 -17.37 -9.86
CA ASP A 35 7.66 -16.01 -9.67
C ASP A 35 6.62 -15.99 -8.53
N VAL A 36 6.82 -15.13 -7.54
CA VAL A 36 5.94 -15.00 -6.37
C VAL A 36 5.62 -13.55 -6.08
N THR A 37 4.42 -13.30 -5.57
CA THR A 37 4.06 -12.02 -4.96
C THR A 37 4.32 -12.12 -3.47
N PHE A 38 5.13 -11.21 -2.92
CA PHE A 38 5.44 -11.21 -1.51
C PHE A 38 5.57 -9.80 -0.92
N LEU A 39 5.41 -9.71 0.41
CA LEU A 39 5.77 -8.55 1.22
C LEU A 39 6.51 -9.00 2.48
N LEU A 40 7.55 -8.25 2.86
CA LEU A 40 8.23 -8.40 4.13
C LEU A 40 7.46 -7.66 5.23
N GLU A 41 7.55 -8.11 6.47
CA GLU A 41 6.86 -7.50 7.63
C GLU A 41 7.05 -5.98 7.74
N ASN A 42 8.28 -5.48 7.53
CA ASN A 42 8.58 -4.04 7.58
C ASN A 42 7.91 -3.21 6.45
N HIS A 43 7.40 -3.89 5.42
CA HIS A 43 6.64 -3.28 4.34
C HIS A 43 5.13 -3.47 4.50
N VAL A 44 4.68 -4.21 5.51
CA VAL A 44 3.26 -4.39 5.82
C VAL A 44 2.81 -3.31 6.79
N LEU A 45 1.84 -2.51 6.35
CA LEU A 45 1.15 -1.54 7.18
C LEU A 45 -0.02 -2.25 7.89
N GLN A 46 -0.11 -2.07 9.20
CA GLN A 46 -1.23 -2.57 10.01
C GLN A 46 -2.43 -1.62 9.91
N PRO A 47 -3.67 -2.11 10.08
CA PRO A 47 -4.88 -1.28 10.03
C PRO A 47 -4.82 -0.05 10.96
N GLU A 48 -4.28 -0.21 12.16
CA GLU A 48 -4.19 0.89 13.15
C GLU A 48 -3.24 2.00 12.70
N GLN A 49 -2.34 1.71 11.75
CA GLN A 49 -1.39 2.64 11.19
C GLN A 49 -1.93 3.41 9.97
N THR A 50 -3.16 3.13 9.51
CA THR A 50 -3.80 3.82 8.38
C THR A 50 -4.43 5.15 8.80
N THR A 51 -3.62 6.00 9.43
CA THR A 51 -4.07 7.26 10.07
C THR A 51 -4.18 8.44 9.10
N THR A 52 -3.62 8.31 7.90
CA THR A 52 -3.65 9.34 6.84
C THR A 52 -4.22 8.79 5.54
N PRO A 53 -4.78 9.65 4.67
CA PRO A 53 -5.35 9.25 3.38
C PRO A 53 -4.40 8.41 2.49
N LEU A 54 -3.12 8.78 2.38
CA LEU A 54 -2.16 8.01 1.57
C LEU A 54 -1.75 6.70 2.25
N ARG A 55 -1.72 6.64 3.58
CA ARG A 55 -1.52 5.38 4.31
C ARG A 55 -2.70 4.42 4.13
N GLN A 56 -3.91 4.95 4.04
CA GLN A 56 -5.10 4.15 3.70
C GLN A 56 -5.01 3.64 2.25
N LEU A 57 -4.63 4.49 1.29
CA LEU A 57 -4.40 4.07 -0.09
C LEU A 57 -3.33 2.97 -0.19
N TYR A 58 -2.22 3.12 0.54
CA TYR A 58 -1.17 2.11 0.64
C TYR A 58 -1.72 0.78 1.15
N PHE A 59 -2.51 0.82 2.24
CA PHE A 59 -3.10 -0.37 2.81
C PHE A 59 -4.01 -1.10 1.82
N ILE A 60 -4.86 -0.37 1.08
CA ILE A 60 -5.73 -0.98 0.06
C ILE A 60 -4.89 -1.64 -1.05
N ALA A 61 -3.85 -0.97 -1.55
CA ALA A 61 -2.94 -1.55 -2.55
C ALA A 61 -2.19 -2.78 -2.02
N GLN A 62 -1.79 -2.76 -0.74
CA GLN A 62 -1.18 -3.89 -0.06
C GLN A 62 -2.11 -5.09 -0.03
N MET A 63 -3.39 -4.89 0.27
CA MET A 63 -4.37 -5.98 0.31
C MET A 63 -4.49 -6.71 -1.04
N MET A 64 -4.28 -6.03 -2.16
CA MET A 64 -4.23 -6.69 -3.48
C MET A 64 -3.07 -7.68 -3.63
N LEU A 65 -1.99 -7.51 -2.85
CA LEU A 65 -0.79 -8.35 -2.87
C LEU A 65 -0.89 -9.51 -1.87
N ILE A 66 -1.48 -9.26 -0.70
CA ILE A 66 -1.49 -10.22 0.43
C ILE A 66 -2.84 -10.88 0.70
N ASN A 67 -3.91 -10.48 0.01
CA ASN A 67 -5.22 -11.12 0.10
C ASN A 67 -5.74 -11.44 -1.31
N PRO A 68 -5.35 -12.60 -1.89
CA PRO A 68 -5.75 -12.95 -3.25
C PRO A 68 -7.27 -13.09 -3.41
N GLU A 69 -7.99 -13.56 -2.39
CA GLU A 69 -9.45 -13.70 -2.41
C GLU A 69 -10.16 -12.35 -2.45
N GLY A 70 -9.63 -11.36 -1.72
CA GLY A 70 -10.17 -10.00 -1.67
C GLY A 70 -9.68 -9.07 -2.79
N LYS A 71 -8.87 -9.55 -3.74
CA LYS A 71 -8.15 -8.69 -4.69
C LYS A 71 -9.05 -7.78 -5.52
N GLU A 72 -10.12 -8.33 -6.11
CA GLU A 72 -11.06 -7.53 -6.93
C GLU A 72 -11.77 -6.46 -6.10
N HIS A 73 -12.11 -6.82 -4.87
CA HIS A 73 -12.71 -5.88 -3.94
C HIS A 73 -11.74 -4.75 -3.57
N SER A 74 -10.49 -5.08 -3.23
CA SER A 74 -9.42 -4.10 -2.98
C SER A 74 -9.16 -3.22 -4.21
N MET A 75 -9.20 -3.78 -5.42
CA MET A 75 -9.06 -3.03 -6.68
C MET A 75 -10.18 -2.00 -6.85
N ALA A 76 -11.43 -2.39 -6.60
CA ALA A 76 -12.57 -1.48 -6.67
C ALA A 76 -12.46 -0.34 -5.63
N LEU A 77 -12.06 -0.66 -4.40
CA LEU A 77 -11.82 0.35 -3.36
C LEU A 77 -10.70 1.31 -3.76
N PHE A 78 -9.58 0.78 -4.25
CA PHE A 78 -8.42 1.58 -4.64
C PHE A 78 -8.78 2.61 -5.71
N ARG A 79 -9.52 2.21 -6.75
CA ARG A 79 -9.98 3.13 -7.80
C ARG A 79 -10.83 4.26 -7.24
N LYS A 80 -11.76 3.96 -6.33
CA LYS A 80 -12.57 4.97 -5.65
C LYS A 80 -11.70 5.92 -4.82
N SER A 81 -10.78 5.38 -4.02
CA SER A 81 -9.86 6.17 -3.20
C SER A 81 -8.98 7.08 -4.05
N ILE A 82 -8.42 6.60 -5.16
CA ILE A 82 -7.63 7.43 -6.08
C ILE A 82 -8.43 8.63 -6.59
N ILE A 83 -9.65 8.41 -7.09
CA ILE A 83 -10.49 9.48 -7.66
C ILE A 83 -10.74 10.55 -6.59
N MET A 84 -11.11 10.13 -5.38
CA MET A 84 -11.32 11.03 -4.25
C MET A 84 -10.06 11.79 -3.88
N LEU A 85 -8.90 11.12 -3.76
CA LEU A 85 -7.65 11.77 -3.38
C LEU A 85 -7.19 12.80 -4.41
N VAL A 86 -7.31 12.49 -5.71
CA VAL A 86 -6.99 13.44 -6.78
C VAL A 86 -7.87 14.68 -6.70
N ALA A 87 -9.15 14.53 -6.34
CA ALA A 87 -10.07 15.66 -6.15
C ALA A 87 -9.74 16.47 -4.89
N CYS A 88 -9.33 15.82 -3.79
CA CYS A 88 -9.09 16.46 -2.50
C CYS A 88 -7.75 17.22 -2.42
N PHE A 89 -6.66 16.63 -2.88
CA PHE A 89 -5.35 17.30 -2.85
C PHE A 89 -5.34 18.49 -3.81
N GLN A 90 -4.81 19.64 -3.40
CA GLN A 90 -4.63 20.81 -4.28
C GLN A 90 -3.24 20.86 -4.93
N ASN A 91 -2.26 20.16 -4.35
CA ASN A 91 -0.90 20.10 -4.86
C ASN A 91 -0.86 19.30 -6.18
N GLU A 92 -0.47 19.95 -7.28
CA GLU A 92 -0.42 19.35 -8.61
C GLU A 92 0.62 18.22 -8.74
N GLU A 93 1.73 18.28 -8.01
CA GLU A 93 2.72 17.20 -7.98
C GLU A 93 2.12 15.93 -7.37
N VAL A 94 1.42 16.06 -6.24
CA VAL A 94 0.70 14.95 -5.60
C VAL A 94 -0.38 14.40 -6.53
N ARG A 95 -1.18 15.26 -7.18
CA ARG A 95 -2.21 14.84 -8.15
C ARG A 95 -1.60 14.07 -9.32
N SER A 96 -0.50 14.55 -9.89
CA SER A 96 0.19 13.89 -10.99
C SER A 96 0.71 12.51 -10.57
N GLU A 97 1.28 12.41 -9.38
CA GLU A 97 1.81 11.14 -8.88
C GLU A 97 0.69 10.15 -8.56
N LEU A 98 -0.45 10.60 -8.01
CA LEU A 98 -1.64 9.76 -7.82
C LEU A 98 -2.16 9.17 -9.14
N LYS A 99 -2.16 9.93 -10.23
CA LYS A 99 -2.53 9.41 -11.57
C LYS A 99 -1.54 8.36 -12.08
N ARG A 100 -0.24 8.53 -11.81
CA ARG A 100 0.77 7.51 -12.14
C ARG A 100 0.58 6.24 -11.31
N ILE A 101 0.28 6.40 -10.02
CA ILE A 101 -0.03 5.30 -9.10
C ILE A 101 -1.23 4.49 -9.61
N ASP A 102 -2.29 5.15 -10.08
CA ASP A 102 -3.44 4.49 -10.69
C ASP A 102 -3.07 3.67 -11.93
N SER A 103 -2.24 4.23 -12.82
CA SER A 103 -1.73 3.52 -13.99
C SER A 103 -0.88 2.31 -13.61
N MET A 104 -0.06 2.39 -12.55
CA MET A 104 0.75 1.28 -12.07
C MET A 104 -0.15 0.12 -11.61
N VAL A 105 -1.13 0.40 -10.76
CA VAL A 105 -2.05 -0.64 -10.26
C VAL A 105 -2.87 -1.24 -11.42
N SER A 106 -3.41 -0.40 -12.31
CA SER A 106 -4.18 -0.86 -13.47
C SER A 106 -3.35 -1.70 -14.45
N SER A 107 -2.04 -1.48 -14.53
CA SER A 107 -1.10 -2.30 -15.32
C SER A 107 -0.63 -3.58 -14.62
N GLY A 108 -1.19 -3.93 -13.46
CA GLY A 108 -0.79 -5.12 -12.70
C GLY A 108 0.52 -4.97 -11.94
N ARG A 109 0.92 -3.73 -11.60
CA ARG A 109 2.15 -3.41 -10.84
C ARG A 109 1.86 -2.79 -9.45
N PRO A 110 1.05 -3.43 -8.59
CA PRO A 110 0.73 -2.88 -7.26
C PRO A 110 1.94 -2.73 -6.33
N PHE A 111 2.99 -3.54 -6.50
CA PHE A 111 4.22 -3.38 -5.73
C PHE A 111 4.94 -2.05 -6.00
N ASP A 112 4.94 -1.60 -7.26
CA ASP A 112 5.54 -0.31 -7.63
C ASP A 112 4.68 0.85 -7.12
N ALA A 113 3.36 0.68 -7.12
CA ALA A 113 2.44 1.63 -6.50
C ALA A 113 2.72 1.82 -5.00
N LEU A 114 2.98 0.73 -4.25
CA LEU A 114 3.34 0.85 -2.82
C LEU A 114 4.57 1.73 -2.60
N LYS A 115 5.60 1.57 -3.43
CA LYS A 115 6.82 2.40 -3.34
C LYS A 115 6.49 3.87 -3.61
N ALA A 116 5.78 4.14 -4.71
CA ALA A 116 5.40 5.50 -5.08
C ALA A 116 4.55 6.18 -3.99
N ILE A 117 3.55 5.49 -3.44
CA ILE A 117 2.73 6.01 -2.34
C ILE A 117 3.58 6.39 -1.12
N ARG A 118 4.55 5.56 -0.72
CA ARG A 118 5.44 5.88 0.43
C ARG A 118 6.26 7.15 0.20
N THR A 119 6.64 7.46 -1.05
CA THR A 119 7.41 8.70 -1.33
C THR A 119 6.58 9.96 -1.12
N LEU A 120 5.25 9.85 -1.16
CA LEU A 120 4.33 10.97 -0.93
C LEU A 120 4.02 11.22 0.55
N TYR A 121 4.39 10.32 1.47
CA TYR A 121 4.12 10.48 2.90
C TYR A 121 4.67 11.78 3.51
N PRO A 122 5.93 12.19 3.24
CA PRO A 122 6.44 13.45 3.78
C PRO A 122 5.68 14.68 3.28
N VAL A 123 5.22 14.64 2.02
CA VAL A 123 4.44 15.73 1.42
C VAL A 123 3.05 15.80 2.03
N GLU A 124 2.38 14.65 2.20
CA GLU A 124 1.10 14.58 2.88
C GLU A 124 1.19 15.08 4.32
N GLU A 125 2.21 14.67 5.07
CA GLU A 125 2.43 15.11 6.44
C GLU A 125 2.62 16.63 6.51
N ALA A 126 3.38 17.21 5.58
CA ALA A 126 3.53 18.66 5.48
C ALA A 126 2.21 19.39 5.17
N ILE A 127 1.37 18.84 4.30
CA ILE A 127 0.06 19.41 3.95
C ILE A 127 -0.92 19.33 5.14
N LEU A 128 -0.98 18.17 5.81
CA LEU A 128 -1.84 17.95 6.97
C LEU A 128 -1.46 18.87 8.14
N ASN A 129 -0.17 19.07 8.38
CA ASN A 129 0.32 19.96 9.43
C ASN A 129 0.04 21.46 9.13
N LYS A 130 -0.19 21.83 7.86
CA LYS A 130 -0.51 23.20 7.45
C LYS A 130 -2.01 23.52 7.40
N ASN A 131 -2.90 22.57 7.74
CA ASN A 131 -4.37 22.71 7.61
C ASN A 131 -4.85 23.06 6.18
N GLU A 132 -4.10 22.67 5.14
CA GLU A 132 -4.48 22.91 3.73
C GLU A 132 -5.50 21.88 3.20
N ILE A 133 -6.00 21.00 4.07
CA ILE A 133 -7.13 20.10 3.79
C ILE A 133 -8.27 20.49 4.75
N THR A 134 -9.44 20.81 4.21
CA THR A 134 -10.61 21.14 5.03
C THR A 134 -10.95 19.96 5.96
N PRO A 135 -11.18 20.19 7.27
CA PRO A 135 -11.52 19.14 8.23
C PRO A 135 -12.69 18.24 7.82
N ALA A 136 -13.62 18.77 7.01
CA ALA A 136 -14.76 18.04 6.45
C ALA A 136 -14.32 16.90 5.52
N ALA A 137 -13.37 17.13 4.62
CA ALA A 137 -12.89 16.11 3.68
C ALA A 137 -12.15 14.97 4.41
N VAL A 138 -11.41 15.28 5.47
CA VAL A 138 -10.73 14.27 6.31
C VAL A 138 -11.74 13.43 7.09
N MET A 139 -12.82 14.04 7.60
CA MET A 139 -13.90 13.32 8.29
C MET A 139 -14.71 12.42 7.34
N GLU A 140 -14.93 12.85 6.10
CA GLU A 140 -15.68 12.08 5.11
C GLU A 140 -14.90 10.85 4.66
N LEU A 141 -13.58 11.00 4.40
CA LEU A 141 -12.66 9.87 4.19
C LEU A 141 -12.67 8.90 5.36
N ARG A 142 -12.62 9.41 6.60
CA ARG A 142 -12.68 8.58 7.81
C ARG A 142 -14.02 7.86 7.94
N LYS A 143 -15.14 8.49 7.62
CA LYS A 143 -16.47 7.85 7.70
C LYS A 143 -16.65 6.76 6.66
N GLU A 144 -16.27 7.00 5.41
CA GLU A 144 -16.36 5.98 4.36
C GLU A 144 -15.47 4.77 4.65
N ILE A 145 -14.32 4.98 5.30
CA ILE A 145 -13.37 3.91 5.64
C ILE A 145 -13.72 3.24 6.98
N ALA A 146 -14.24 3.96 7.97
CA ALA A 146 -14.65 3.40 9.28
C ALA A 146 -15.99 2.64 9.24
N LEU A 147 -16.75 2.78 8.14
CA LEU A 147 -17.92 1.93 7.85
C LEU A 147 -17.52 0.53 7.32
N TRP A 148 -16.22 0.23 7.26
CA TRP A 148 -15.65 -1.02 6.75
C TRP A 148 -14.70 -1.64 7.77
#